data_AF-A0A293MSJ3-F1
#
_entry.id   AF-A0A293MSJ3-F1
#
_cell.length_a   1.000
_cell.length_b   1.000
_cell.length_c   1.000
_cell.angle_alpha   90.00
_cell.angle_beta   90.00
_cell.angle_gamma   90.00
#
_symmetry.space_group_name_H-M   'P 1'
#
loop_
_entity.id
_entity.type
_entity.pdbx_description
1 polymer ?
#
loop_
_entity_poly.entity_id
_entity_poly.type
_entity_poly.pdbx_seq_one_letter_code
_entity_poly.pdbx_strand_id
1 'polypeptide(L)'
;MTFENIFQQSAERFSVSVDHTKTSYVWKCFGILSYEEAGKRQSVSNQYFCKECLNKAIATDGKAPFNKCKVKHYPRSIATSNLAAHLRDDHRIHDDAKTPSRSGLKDFFRVTPRSPPSSTGEKKNLLARDFVLWVARDLLPFSLVDGEGLQDFLLKYRVIQKVEDLHDRTTLSRVALSDVYCGLHGKLDDLLSSASYYMRSRLTSGQTPTAEIAS
;
A
#
# COMPACT_ATOMS: atom_id res chain seq x y z
N MET A 1 -40.88 -7.02 -14.78
CA MET A 1 -40.34 -7.45 -13.46
C MET A 1 -39.81 -6.22 -12.74
N THR A 2 -40.18 -6.01 -11.48
CA THR A 2 -39.62 -4.94 -10.64
C THR A 2 -38.18 -5.27 -10.25
N PHE A 3 -37.31 -4.25 -10.18
CA PHE A 3 -35.87 -4.41 -9.87
C PHE A 3 -35.57 -5.21 -8.59
N GLU A 4 -36.45 -5.13 -7.59
CA GLU A 4 -36.31 -5.87 -6.33
C GLU A 4 -36.47 -7.38 -6.48
N ASN A 5 -37.19 -7.85 -7.50
CA ASN A 5 -37.42 -9.27 -7.74
C ASN A 5 -36.20 -9.95 -8.40
N ILE A 6 -35.32 -9.17 -9.02
CA ILE A 6 -34.11 -9.68 -9.67
C ILE A 6 -33.15 -10.25 -8.62
N PHE A 7 -32.98 -9.57 -7.48
CA PHE A 7 -32.08 -10.03 -6.41
C PHE A 7 -32.57 -11.25 -5.63
N GLN A 8 -33.79 -11.73 -5.88
CA GLN A 8 -34.28 -13.00 -5.35
C GLN A 8 -33.81 -14.20 -6.18
N GLN A 9 -33.25 -13.95 -7.37
CA GLN A 9 -32.71 -14.97 -8.25
C GLN A 9 -31.39 -15.54 -7.70
N SER A 10 -31.08 -16.76 -8.15
CA SER A 10 -29.84 -17.47 -7.84
C SER A 10 -28.60 -16.63 -8.13
N ALA A 11 -27.63 -16.63 -7.21
CA ALA A 11 -26.39 -15.88 -7.31
C ALA A 11 -25.55 -16.25 -8.55
N GLU A 12 -25.66 -17.50 -9.04
CA GLU A 12 -24.98 -17.98 -10.26
C GLU A 12 -25.40 -17.23 -11.53
N ARG A 13 -26.59 -16.60 -11.53
CA ARG A 13 -27.10 -15.83 -12.67
C ARG A 13 -26.52 -14.41 -12.73
N PHE A 14 -25.69 -14.04 -11.77
CA PHE A 14 -25.04 -12.75 -11.69
C PHE A 14 -23.57 -12.84 -12.05
N SER A 15 -23.05 -11.77 -12.65
CA SER A 15 -21.63 -11.61 -12.92
C SER A 15 -21.20 -10.18 -12.69
N VAL A 16 -19.94 -9.99 -12.28
CA VAL A 16 -19.34 -8.66 -12.13
C VAL A 16 -18.47 -8.38 -13.34
N SER A 17 -18.87 -7.37 -14.13
CA SER A 17 -18.12 -6.89 -15.29
C SER A 17 -17.08 -5.87 -14.83
N VAL A 18 -15.81 -6.26 -14.87
CA VAL A 18 -14.67 -5.45 -14.42
C VAL A 18 -14.05 -4.68 -15.59
N ASP A 19 -13.45 -3.54 -15.31
CA ASP A 19 -12.81 -2.69 -16.33
C ASP A 19 -11.33 -3.05 -16.46
N HIS A 20 -11.00 -3.81 -17.50
CA HIS A 20 -9.64 -4.26 -17.78
C HIS A 20 -8.70 -3.17 -18.32
N THR A 21 -9.24 -2.01 -18.72
CA THR A 21 -8.43 -0.88 -19.22
C THR A 21 -7.73 -0.15 -18.08
N LYS A 22 -8.22 -0.30 -16.84
CA LYS A 22 -7.64 0.33 -15.67
C LYS A 22 -6.43 -0.45 -15.16
N THR A 23 -5.35 0.29 -14.90
CA THR A 23 -4.07 -0.28 -14.47
C THR A 23 -4.05 -0.76 -13.03
N SER A 24 -4.84 -0.15 -12.14
CA SER A 24 -4.89 -0.53 -10.72
C SER A 24 -5.56 -1.90 -10.52
N TYR A 25 -4.91 -2.77 -9.75
CA TYR A 25 -5.39 -4.12 -9.44
C TYR A 25 -6.80 -4.14 -8.83
N VAL A 26 -7.17 -3.09 -8.09
CA VAL A 26 -8.50 -2.94 -7.49
C VAL A 26 -9.60 -3.05 -8.53
N TRP A 27 -9.42 -2.43 -9.71
CA TRP A 27 -10.42 -2.44 -10.78
C TRP A 27 -10.50 -3.76 -11.54
N LYS A 28 -9.55 -4.68 -11.31
CA LYS A 28 -9.65 -6.07 -11.78
C LYS A 28 -10.58 -6.91 -10.90
N CYS A 29 -10.86 -6.45 -9.67
CA CYS A 29 -11.70 -7.14 -8.70
C CYS A 29 -13.06 -6.44 -8.47
N PHE A 30 -13.21 -5.17 -8.85
CA PHE A 30 -14.45 -4.41 -8.71
C PHE A 30 -15.04 -4.02 -10.06
N GLY A 31 -16.36 -4.15 -10.17
CA GLY A 31 -17.05 -3.90 -11.43
C GLY A 31 -18.55 -3.67 -11.28
N ILE A 32 -19.23 -3.63 -12.41
CA ILE A 32 -20.69 -3.44 -12.46
C ILE A 32 -21.37 -4.81 -12.42
N LEU A 33 -22.36 -4.96 -11.54
CA LEU A 33 -23.16 -6.17 -11.46
C LEU A 33 -24.10 -6.28 -12.65
N SER A 34 -24.05 -7.41 -13.33
CA SER A 34 -24.90 -7.76 -14.46
C SER A 34 -25.65 -9.05 -14.15
N TYR A 35 -26.89 -9.13 -14.61
CA TYR A 35 -27.74 -10.30 -14.51
C TYR A 35 -27.97 -10.89 -15.89
N GLU A 36 -27.95 -12.22 -16.00
CA GLU A 36 -28.17 -12.94 -17.25
C GLU A 36 -29.56 -13.57 -17.30
N GLU A 37 -30.34 -13.16 -18.31
CA GLU A 37 -31.68 -13.66 -18.58
C GLU A 37 -31.84 -13.97 -20.06
N ALA A 38 -32.20 -15.22 -20.37
CA ALA A 38 -32.40 -15.70 -21.75
C ALA A 38 -31.24 -15.34 -22.72
N GLY A 39 -29.99 -15.44 -22.23
CA GLY A 39 -28.78 -15.13 -23.00
C GLY A 39 -28.47 -13.64 -23.19
N LYS A 40 -29.24 -12.74 -22.58
CA LYS A 40 -28.97 -11.29 -22.55
C LYS A 40 -28.45 -10.88 -21.18
N ARG A 41 -27.37 -10.09 -21.16
CA ARG A 41 -26.82 -9.49 -19.95
C ARG A 41 -27.31 -8.06 -19.78
N GLN A 42 -27.84 -7.76 -18.60
CA GLN A 42 -28.29 -6.42 -18.26
C GLN A 42 -27.60 -5.94 -16.98
N SER A 43 -27.15 -4.68 -16.98
CA SER A 43 -26.64 -4.02 -15.78
C SER A 43 -27.79 -3.76 -14.81
N VAL A 44 -27.66 -4.25 -13.57
CA VAL A 44 -28.75 -4.20 -12.56
C VAL A 44 -28.54 -3.14 -11.49
N SER A 45 -27.38 -2.47 -11.45
CA SER A 45 -27.10 -1.44 -10.44
C SER A 45 -26.08 -0.42 -10.92
N ASN A 46 -26.14 0.79 -10.34
CA ASN A 46 -25.18 1.87 -10.56
C ASN A 46 -24.04 1.89 -9.52
N GLN A 47 -23.83 0.80 -8.79
CA GLN A 47 -22.77 0.66 -7.76
C GLN A 47 -21.64 -0.26 -8.25
N TYR A 48 -20.50 -0.20 -7.55
CA TYR A 48 -19.41 -1.15 -7.74
C TYR A 48 -19.58 -2.35 -6.81
N PHE A 49 -19.49 -3.56 -7.36
CA PHE A 49 -19.58 -4.82 -6.63
C PHE A 49 -18.24 -5.53 -6.65
N CYS A 50 -17.91 -6.20 -5.54
CA CYS A 50 -16.72 -7.03 -5.46
C CYS A 50 -16.95 -8.38 -6.16
N LYS A 51 -16.19 -8.65 -7.21
CA LYS A 51 -16.20 -9.91 -7.96
C LYS A 51 -15.84 -11.09 -7.06
N GLU A 52 -14.85 -10.92 -6.18
CA GLU A 52 -14.39 -11.99 -5.30
C GLU A 52 -15.40 -12.33 -4.20
N CYS A 53 -16.16 -11.35 -3.72
CA CYS A 53 -17.30 -11.64 -2.83
C CYS A 53 -18.36 -12.48 -3.54
N LEU A 54 -18.67 -12.16 -4.79
CA LEU A 54 -19.65 -12.90 -5.58
C LEU A 54 -19.17 -14.33 -5.83
N ASN A 55 -17.91 -14.51 -6.26
CA ASN A 55 -17.33 -15.83 -6.47
C ASN A 55 -17.38 -16.69 -5.20
N LYS A 56 -17.05 -16.12 -4.04
CA LYS A 56 -17.15 -16.82 -2.75
C LYS A 56 -18.59 -17.21 -2.41
N ALA A 57 -19.55 -16.32 -2.66
CA ALA A 57 -20.96 -16.60 -2.44
C ALA A 57 -21.45 -17.74 -3.35
N ILE A 58 -21.08 -17.70 -4.63
CA ILE A 58 -21.42 -18.76 -5.60
C ILE A 58 -20.80 -20.10 -5.20
N ALA A 59 -19.54 -20.09 -4.77
CA ALA A 59 -18.84 -21.30 -4.34
C ALA A 59 -19.42 -21.91 -3.05
N THR A 60 -19.99 -21.09 -2.17
CA THR A 60 -20.56 -21.55 -0.89
C THR A 60 -22.00 -22.06 -1.08
N ASP A 61 -22.84 -21.29 -1.77
CA ASP A 61 -24.23 -21.61 -2.00
C ASP A 61 -24.75 -20.84 -3.22
N GLY A 62 -24.34 -21.28 -4.42
CA GLY A 62 -24.67 -20.61 -5.68
C GLY A 62 -26.15 -20.56 -6.00
N LYS A 63 -26.94 -21.48 -5.44
CA LYS A 63 -28.41 -21.52 -5.60
C LYS A 63 -29.14 -20.56 -4.66
N ALA A 64 -28.46 -20.01 -3.66
CA ALA A 64 -29.07 -19.03 -2.78
C ALA A 64 -29.50 -17.77 -3.54
N PRO A 65 -30.60 -17.13 -3.12
CA PRO A 65 -30.95 -15.80 -3.59
C PRO A 65 -29.79 -14.81 -3.38
N PHE A 66 -29.49 -13.99 -4.39
CA PHE A 66 -28.39 -13.02 -4.33
C PHE A 66 -28.49 -12.08 -3.12
N ASN A 67 -29.69 -11.66 -2.74
CA ASN A 67 -29.91 -10.78 -1.57
C ASN A 67 -29.49 -11.42 -0.22
N LYS A 68 -29.34 -12.75 -0.16
CA LYS A 68 -28.81 -13.46 1.02
C LYS A 68 -27.29 -13.62 0.96
N CYS A 69 -26.68 -13.40 -0.19
CA CYS A 69 -25.24 -13.47 -0.36
C CYS A 69 -24.57 -12.22 0.24
N LYS A 70 -23.49 -12.42 1.01
CA LYS A 70 -22.70 -11.32 1.59
C LYS A 70 -21.77 -10.68 0.55
N VAL A 71 -22.34 -10.08 -0.50
CA VAL A 71 -21.60 -9.40 -1.55
C VAL A 71 -21.42 -7.92 -1.21
N LYS A 72 -20.19 -7.50 -0.91
CA LYS A 72 -19.90 -6.09 -0.63
C LYS A 72 -20.00 -5.25 -1.90
N HIS A 73 -20.58 -4.06 -1.73
CA HIS A 73 -20.82 -3.10 -2.79
C HIS A 73 -20.56 -1.68 -2.28
N TYR A 74 -20.21 -0.77 -3.19
CA TYR A 74 -19.79 0.59 -2.89
C TYR A 74 -20.37 1.60 -3.89
N PRO A 75 -20.63 2.85 -3.48
CA PRO A 75 -21.03 3.90 -4.41
C PRO A 75 -19.93 4.21 -5.42
N ARG A 76 -20.27 4.74 -6.60
CA ARG A 76 -19.28 5.07 -7.65
C ARG A 76 -18.29 6.17 -7.26
N SER A 77 -18.62 6.99 -6.26
CA SER A 77 -17.75 8.03 -5.71
C SER A 77 -16.75 7.53 -4.68
N ILE A 78 -16.73 6.23 -4.38
CA ILE A 78 -15.85 5.64 -3.37
C ILE A 78 -14.36 5.87 -3.69
N ALA A 79 -13.58 6.16 -2.65
CA ALA A 79 -12.12 6.23 -2.79
C ALA A 79 -11.51 4.84 -3.03
N THR A 80 -10.56 4.77 -3.97
CA THR A 80 -9.85 3.52 -4.32
C THR A 80 -9.15 2.88 -3.13
N SER A 81 -8.74 3.66 -2.13
CA SER A 81 -8.13 3.17 -0.88
C SER A 81 -9.08 2.25 -0.09
N ASN A 82 -10.38 2.56 -0.08
CA ASN A 82 -11.37 1.78 0.67
C ASN A 82 -11.64 0.45 -0.03
N LEU A 83 -11.66 0.46 -1.36
CA LEU A 83 -11.75 -0.75 -2.17
C LEU A 83 -10.51 -1.64 -1.97
N ALA A 84 -9.32 -1.05 -1.92
CA ALA A 84 -8.09 -1.76 -1.61
C ALA A 84 -8.07 -2.37 -0.19
N ALA A 85 -8.58 -1.64 0.81
CA ALA A 85 -8.74 -2.14 2.18
C ALA A 85 -9.66 -3.37 2.21
N HIS A 86 -10.80 -3.31 1.53
CA HIS A 86 -11.70 -4.45 1.40
C HIS A 86 -11.03 -5.70 0.80
N LEU A 87 -10.28 -5.54 -0.30
CA LEU A 87 -9.58 -6.66 -0.93
C LEU A 87 -8.52 -7.27 -0.02
N ARG A 88 -7.85 -6.44 0.77
CA ARG A 88 -6.86 -6.87 1.76
C ARG A 88 -7.51 -7.68 2.88
N ASP A 89 -8.56 -7.13 3.48
CA ASP A 89 -9.13 -7.65 4.72
C ASP A 89 -10.01 -8.88 4.46
N ASP A 90 -10.83 -8.85 3.40
CA ASP A 90 -11.81 -9.90 3.12
C ASP A 90 -11.31 -10.94 2.11
N HIS A 91 -10.38 -10.57 1.22
CA HIS A 91 -9.91 -11.44 0.13
C HIS A 91 -8.42 -11.77 0.19
N ARG A 92 -7.64 -11.12 1.06
CA ARG A 92 -6.18 -11.25 1.12
C ARG A 92 -5.51 -10.97 -0.23
N ILE A 93 -6.11 -10.11 -1.06
CA ILE A 93 -5.56 -9.68 -2.33
C ILE A 93 -4.78 -8.39 -2.07
N HIS A 94 -3.49 -8.44 -2.37
CA HIS A 94 -2.57 -7.32 -2.21
C HIS A 94 -2.15 -6.79 -3.58
N ASP A 95 -1.63 -5.56 -3.57
CA ASP A 95 -0.95 -5.02 -4.74
C ASP A 95 0.41 -5.70 -4.88
N ASP A 96 0.54 -6.70 -5.75
CA ASP A 96 1.83 -7.36 -6.00
C ASP A 96 2.86 -6.39 -6.62
N ALA A 97 2.44 -5.24 -7.14
CA ALA A 97 3.36 -4.17 -7.57
C ALA A 97 4.06 -3.48 -6.39
N LYS A 98 3.64 -3.76 -5.16
CA LYS A 98 4.33 -3.40 -3.91
C LYS A 98 4.70 -4.66 -3.13
N THR A 99 5.24 -5.70 -3.78
CA THR A 99 6.20 -6.52 -3.04
C THR A 99 7.26 -5.55 -2.53
N PRO A 100 7.47 -5.38 -1.22
CA PRO A 100 8.63 -4.67 -0.76
C PRO A 100 9.78 -5.50 -1.32
N SER A 101 10.42 -4.99 -2.37
CA SER A 101 11.78 -5.38 -2.73
C SER A 101 12.49 -5.52 -1.39
N ARG A 102 13.19 -6.65 -1.19
CA ARG A 102 14.14 -6.84 -0.08
C ARG A 102 15.15 -5.71 -0.19
N SER A 103 14.73 -4.54 0.24
CA SER A 103 15.45 -3.31 0.18
C SER A 103 16.39 -3.46 1.35
N GLY A 104 17.62 -3.90 1.04
CA GLY A 104 18.66 -3.94 2.03
C GLY A 104 18.72 -2.57 2.69
N LEU A 105 19.22 -2.46 3.92
CA LEU A 105 19.32 -1.18 4.63
C LEU A 105 19.94 -0.06 3.75
N LYS A 106 20.79 -0.45 2.78
CA LYS A 106 21.37 0.40 1.73
C LYS A 106 20.36 1.14 0.84
N ASP A 107 19.22 0.53 0.53
CA ASP A 107 18.16 1.14 -0.28
C ASP A 107 17.37 2.20 0.50
N PHE A 108 17.49 2.24 1.84
CA PHE A 108 16.95 3.35 2.66
C PHE A 108 17.68 4.66 2.39
N PHE A 109 18.96 4.59 2.01
CA PHE A 109 19.80 5.75 1.70
C PHE A 109 19.85 6.09 0.21
N ARG A 110 19.03 5.43 -0.63
CA ARG A 110 18.93 5.79 -2.04
C ARG A 110 18.06 7.02 -2.22
N VAL A 111 18.70 8.14 -2.53
CA VAL A 111 18.04 9.37 -2.98
C VAL A 111 17.28 9.05 -4.28
N THR A 112 15.95 9.04 -4.23
CA THR A 112 15.11 8.96 -5.43
C THR A 112 14.90 10.36 -5.96
N PRO A 113 15.04 10.60 -7.28
CA PRO A 113 14.75 11.92 -7.86
C PRO A 113 13.30 12.30 -7.56
N ARG A 114 13.09 13.33 -6.74
CA ARG A 114 11.77 13.88 -6.45
C ARG A 114 11.44 15.01 -7.41
N SER A 115 10.15 15.22 -7.65
CA SER A 115 9.64 16.36 -8.41
C SER A 115 10.23 17.68 -7.89
N PRO A 116 10.50 18.66 -8.76
CA PRO A 116 11.12 19.91 -8.35
C PRO A 116 10.26 20.60 -7.26
N PRO A 117 10.87 21.00 -6.13
CA PRO A 117 10.16 21.62 -5.02
C PRO A 117 9.51 22.94 -5.41
N SER A 118 8.32 23.18 -4.88
CA SER A 118 7.45 24.31 -5.24
C SER A 118 7.79 25.59 -4.46
N SER A 119 8.43 25.46 -3.29
CA SER A 119 8.81 26.59 -2.43
C SER A 119 10.25 26.54 -1.92
N THR A 120 10.77 27.70 -1.50
CA THR A 120 12.12 27.82 -0.92
C THR A 120 12.26 27.05 0.40
N GLY A 121 11.20 26.99 1.21
CA GLY A 121 11.19 26.19 2.45
C GLY A 121 11.23 24.68 2.18
N GLU A 122 10.58 24.21 1.11
CA GLU A 122 10.68 22.81 0.68
C GLU A 122 12.08 22.46 0.18
N LYS A 123 12.73 23.36 -0.58
CA LYS A 123 14.13 23.18 -1.02
C LYS A 123 15.06 23.00 0.17
N LYS A 124 14.93 23.84 1.19
CA LYS A 124 15.75 23.80 2.40
C LYS A 124 15.59 22.46 3.16
N ASN A 125 14.35 22.00 3.31
CA ASN A 125 14.05 20.73 3.96
C ASN A 125 14.50 19.50 3.15
N LEU A 126 14.42 19.56 1.81
CA LEU A 126 14.92 18.48 0.95
C LEU A 126 16.44 18.38 1.03
N LEU A 127 17.15 19.52 0.94
CA LEU A 127 18.59 19.56 1.11
C LEU A 127 19.02 19.01 2.47
N ALA A 128 18.30 19.36 3.55
CA ALA A 128 18.54 18.83 4.89
C ALA A 128 18.45 17.30 4.93
N ARG A 129 17.42 16.73 4.30
CA ARG A 129 17.20 15.29 4.22
C ARG A 129 18.30 14.58 3.43
N ASP A 130 18.65 15.11 2.27
CA ASP A 130 19.70 14.53 1.43
C ASP A 130 21.06 14.60 2.16
N PHE A 131 21.32 15.68 2.88
CA PHE A 131 22.51 15.85 3.69
C PHE A 131 22.57 14.82 4.84
N VAL A 132 21.46 14.63 5.55
CA VAL A 132 21.33 13.61 6.59
C VAL A 132 21.60 12.21 6.04
N LEU A 133 21.03 11.87 4.87
CA LEU A 133 21.23 10.56 4.25
C LEU A 133 22.69 10.35 3.86
N TRP A 134 23.35 11.39 3.35
CA TRP A 134 24.78 11.33 3.03
C TRP A 134 25.62 11.07 4.28
N VAL A 135 25.42 11.87 5.33
CA VAL A 135 26.15 11.75 6.60
C VAL A 135 25.92 10.39 7.25
N ALA A 136 24.68 9.89 7.25
CA ALA A 136 24.35 8.59 7.83
C ALA A 136 24.92 7.42 7.01
N ARG A 137 24.97 7.53 5.68
CA ARG A 137 25.52 6.49 4.80
C ARG A 137 27.04 6.36 4.96
N ASP A 138 27.73 7.48 5.07
CA ASP A 138 29.19 7.53 5.12
C ASP A 138 29.72 7.58 6.58
N LEU A 139 28.81 7.47 7.57
CA LEU A 139 29.10 7.51 9.01
C LEU A 139 29.87 8.77 9.45
N LEU A 140 29.51 9.91 8.87
CA LEU A 140 30.11 11.21 9.18
C LEU A 140 29.40 11.86 10.38
N PRO A 141 30.04 12.82 11.08
CA PRO A 141 29.39 13.57 12.14
C PRO A 141 28.50 14.70 11.58
N PHE A 142 27.38 14.98 12.23
CA PHE A 142 26.52 16.12 11.85
C PHE A 142 27.19 17.48 12.00
N SER A 143 28.25 17.61 12.81
CA SER A 143 29.04 18.84 12.92
C SER A 143 29.75 19.22 11.62
N LEU A 144 29.77 18.36 10.61
CA LEU A 144 30.34 18.66 9.30
C LEU A 144 29.72 19.92 8.68
N VAL A 145 28.44 20.21 8.94
CA VAL A 145 27.78 21.43 8.42
C VAL A 145 28.30 22.73 9.02
N ASP A 146 28.91 22.66 10.20
CA ASP A 146 29.50 23.82 10.87
C ASP A 146 30.88 24.15 10.29
N GLY A 147 31.43 23.29 9.41
CA GLY A 147 32.76 23.46 8.82
C GLY A 147 32.77 24.48 7.68
N GLU A 148 33.60 25.53 7.82
CA GLU A 148 33.73 26.62 6.84
C GLU A 148 34.05 26.11 5.42
N GLY A 149 34.94 25.13 5.28
CA GLY A 149 35.30 24.58 3.97
C GLY A 149 34.14 23.93 3.21
N LEU A 150 33.19 23.30 3.93
CA LEU A 150 31.98 22.77 3.31
C LEU A 150 31.03 23.90 2.93
N GLN A 151 30.87 24.90 3.79
CA GLN A 151 30.00 26.05 3.52
C GLN A 151 30.49 26.81 2.28
N ASP A 152 31.79 27.06 2.19
CA ASP A 152 32.43 27.68 1.02
C ASP A 152 32.21 26.86 -0.25
N PHE A 153 32.34 25.53 -0.16
CA PHE A 153 32.07 24.64 -1.28
C PHE A 153 30.61 24.76 -1.77
N LEU A 154 29.64 24.71 -0.85
CA LEU A 154 28.22 24.77 -1.19
C LEU A 154 27.84 26.14 -1.79
N LEU A 155 28.42 27.24 -1.30
CA LEU A 155 28.25 28.58 -1.86
C LEU A 155 28.88 28.70 -3.25
N LYS A 156 30.12 28.23 -3.40
CA LYS A 156 30.87 28.28 -4.67
C LYS A 156 30.12 27.60 -5.82
N TYR A 157 29.49 26.45 -5.53
CA TYR A 157 28.71 25.70 -6.52
C TYR A 157 27.21 26.04 -6.52
N ARG A 158 26.80 27.08 -5.77
CA ARG A 158 25.42 27.58 -5.70
C ARG A 158 24.39 26.51 -5.28
N VAL A 159 24.82 25.57 -4.44
CA VAL A 159 23.92 24.63 -3.77
C VAL A 159 23.07 25.37 -2.73
N ILE A 160 23.70 26.33 -2.05
CA ILE A 160 23.05 27.31 -1.16
C ILE A 160 23.39 28.73 -1.62
N GLN A 161 22.56 29.71 -1.27
CA GLN A 161 22.82 31.13 -1.60
C GLN A 161 23.52 31.85 -0.45
N LYS A 162 23.22 31.45 0.78
CA LYS A 162 23.84 31.96 2.00
C LYS A 162 24.06 30.82 3.00
N VAL A 163 24.96 31.01 3.96
CA VAL A 163 25.27 29.99 4.98
C VAL A 163 24.03 29.63 5.79
N GLU A 164 23.14 30.60 6.04
CA GLU A 164 21.90 30.41 6.81
C GLU A 164 20.86 29.55 6.07
N ASP A 165 21.04 29.29 4.78
CA ASP A 165 20.22 28.34 4.03
C ASP A 165 20.55 26.89 4.44
N LEU A 166 21.72 26.64 5.03
CA LEU A 166 22.04 25.36 5.63
C LEU A 166 21.40 25.25 7.03
N HIS A 167 20.90 24.07 7.36
CA HIS A 167 20.43 23.83 8.72
C HIS A 167 21.60 23.62 9.67
N ASP A 168 21.47 24.10 10.91
CA ASP A 168 22.44 23.78 11.95
C ASP A 168 22.47 22.28 12.26
N ARG A 169 23.58 21.84 12.87
CA ARG A 169 23.78 20.43 13.26
C ARG A 169 22.63 19.87 14.11
N THR A 170 22.00 20.69 14.95
CA THR A 170 20.95 20.27 15.88
C THR A 170 19.66 19.96 15.11
N THR A 171 19.34 20.81 14.14
CA THR A 171 18.17 20.67 13.29
C THR A 171 18.35 19.49 12.34
N LEU A 172 19.54 19.30 11.76
CA LEU A 172 19.85 18.11 10.96
C LEU A 172 19.74 16.83 11.77
N SER A 173 20.27 16.81 13.00
CA SER A 173 20.12 15.67 13.90
C SER A 173 18.64 15.36 14.19
N ARG A 174 17.80 16.38 14.40
CA ARG A 174 16.36 16.18 14.62
C ARG A 174 15.61 15.68 13.39
N VAL A 175 15.93 16.23 12.21
CA VAL A 175 15.36 15.77 10.93
C VAL A 175 15.75 14.31 10.68
N ALA A 176 17.03 13.97 10.90
CA ALA A 176 17.52 12.61 10.80
C ALA A 176 16.79 11.65 11.72
N LEU A 177 16.67 12.01 13.00
CA LEU A 177 16.00 11.17 13.98
C LEU A 177 14.53 10.96 13.61
N SER A 178 13.81 12.00 13.19
CA SER A 178 12.39 11.86 12.82
C SER A 178 12.19 10.96 11.60
N ASP A 179 12.96 11.17 10.53
CA ASP A 179 12.79 10.40 9.29
C ASP A 179 13.31 8.95 9.44
N VAL A 180 14.45 8.76 10.12
CA VAL A 180 14.96 7.43 10.44
C VAL A 180 14.01 6.71 11.39
N TYR A 181 13.52 7.37 12.44
CA TYR A 181 12.57 6.79 13.38
C TYR A 181 11.27 6.39 12.66
N CYS A 182 10.64 7.30 11.91
CA CYS A 182 9.40 6.99 11.18
C CYS A 182 9.62 5.85 10.17
N GLY A 183 10.74 5.87 9.45
CA GLY A 183 11.08 4.85 8.46
C GLY A 183 11.37 3.48 9.10
N LEU A 184 12.06 3.46 10.23
CA LEU A 184 12.43 2.23 10.95
C LEU A 184 11.23 1.67 11.72
N HIS A 185 10.42 2.54 12.33
CA HIS A 185 9.17 2.19 13.01
C HIS A 185 8.17 1.55 12.05
N GLY A 186 7.96 2.13 10.87
CA GLY A 186 7.06 1.54 9.87
C GLY A 186 7.51 0.13 9.44
N LYS A 187 8.82 -0.07 9.21
CA LYS A 187 9.36 -1.40 8.91
C LYS A 187 9.28 -2.36 10.10
N LEU A 188 9.48 -1.87 11.32
CA LEU A 188 9.37 -2.68 12.53
C LEU A 188 7.92 -3.13 12.75
N ASP A 189 6.95 -2.25 12.54
CA ASP A 189 5.52 -2.59 12.58
C ASP A 189 5.15 -3.63 11.53
N ASP A 190 5.67 -3.51 10.30
CA ASP A 190 5.48 -4.50 9.24
C ASP A 190 6.08 -5.86 9.63
N LEU A 191 7.28 -5.86 10.23
CA LEU A 191 7.97 -7.07 10.70
C LEU A 191 7.27 -7.70 11.91
N LEU A 192 6.80 -6.91 12.87
CA LEU A 192 6.06 -7.39 14.04
C LEU A 192 4.68 -7.92 13.66
N SER A 193 4.00 -7.24 12.73
CA SER A 193 2.70 -7.68 12.21
C SER A 193 2.84 -9.01 11.45
N SER A 194 3.89 -9.15 10.64
CA SER A 194 4.18 -10.41 9.95
C SER A 194 4.61 -11.52 10.91
N ALA A 195 5.45 -11.24 11.91
CA ALA A 195 5.86 -12.22 12.92
C ALA A 195 4.70 -12.69 13.82
N SER A 196 3.85 -11.77 14.28
CA SER A 196 2.63 -12.06 15.05
C SER A 196 1.66 -12.93 14.24
N TYR A 197 1.55 -12.67 12.94
CA TYR A 197 0.79 -13.49 12.01
C TYR A 197 1.36 -14.91 11.86
N TYR A 198 2.67 -15.07 11.72
CA TYR A 198 3.34 -16.38 11.67
C TYR A 198 3.19 -17.19 12.96
N MET A 199 3.19 -16.53 14.13
CA MET A 199 2.96 -17.21 15.41
C MET A 199 1.50 -17.66 15.58
N ARG A 200 0.53 -16.83 15.16
CA ARG A 200 -0.90 -17.21 15.22
C ARG A 200 -1.26 -18.31 14.23
N SER A 201 -0.69 -18.29 13.02
CA SER A 201 -0.95 -19.34 12.03
C SER A 201 -0.44 -20.71 12.50
N ARG A 202 0.74 -20.78 13.16
CA ARG A 202 1.27 -22.01 13.78
C ARG A 202 0.42 -22.55 14.93
N LEU A 203 -0.20 -21.69 15.74
CA LEU A 203 -1.07 -22.13 16.83
C LEU A 203 -2.43 -22.66 16.33
N THR A 204 -2.89 -22.20 15.16
CA THR A 204 -4.13 -22.68 14.53
C THR A 204 -3.94 -23.89 13.62
N SER A 205 -2.74 -24.12 13.09
CA SER A 205 -2.38 -25.34 12.38
C SER A 205 -1.80 -26.34 13.38
N GLY A 206 -2.64 -27.16 14.00
CA GLY A 206 -2.22 -28.28 14.85
C GLY A 206 -1.44 -29.35 14.10
N GLN A 207 -0.23 -29.04 13.63
CA GLN A 207 0.74 -30.02 13.14
C GLN A 207 1.72 -30.30 14.26
N THR A 208 1.47 -31.39 14.98
CA THR A 208 2.51 -32.09 15.73
C THR A 208 3.62 -32.51 14.77
N PRO A 209 4.90 -32.27 15.10
CA PRO A 209 6.00 -32.80 14.31
C PRO A 209 6.01 -34.32 14.50
N THR A 210 5.68 -35.06 13.45
CA THR A 210 5.94 -36.50 13.41
C THR A 210 7.44 -36.72 13.41
N ALA A 211 7.95 -37.23 14.53
CA ALA A 211 9.29 -37.76 14.64
C ALA A 211 9.40 -39.00 13.77
N GLU A 212 10.10 -38.89 12.63
CA GLU A 212 10.64 -40.07 11.94
C GLU A 212 11.80 -40.61 12.78
N ILE A 213 11.51 -41.65 13.56
CA ILE A 213 12.51 -42.54 14.14
C ILE A 213 12.93 -43.49 13.01
N ALA A 214 14.09 -43.22 12.42
CA ALA A 214 14.76 -44.18 11.54
C ALA A 214 15.28 -45.34 12.41
N SER A 215 14.84 -46.55 12.05
CA SER A 215 15.38 -47.83 12.56
C SER A 215 16.67 -48.19 11.86
#